data_AF-A0AAJ1F0J8-F1
#
_entry.id   AF-A0AAJ1F0J8-F1
#
_cell.length_a   1.000
_cell.length_b   1.000
_cell.length_c   1.000
_cell.angle_alpha   90.00
_cell.angle_beta   90.00
_cell.angle_gamma   90.00
#
_symmetry.space_group_name_H-M   'P 1'
#
loop_
_entity.id
_entity.type
_entity.pdbx_description
1 polymer ?
#
loop_
_entity_poly.entity_id
_entity_poly.type
_entity_poly.pdbx_seq_one_letter_code
_entity_poly.pdbx_strand_id
1 'polypeptide(L)'
;MEAGESQSLPVTLQTLLESNGRDNLIELFQIGVQNQVIAAQSGEHNQLMLTQIGVGNEATVTQLGFNNEVDLLQAGNHNSAEVTQIGDNNLVQLTQLGSANFSIQQIGDGASIAVTQY
;
A
#
# COMPACT_ATOMS: atom_id res chain seq x y z
N MET A 1 25.97 28.94 -21.18
CA MET A 1 26.18 27.64 -20.50
C MET A 1 24.82 27.25 -19.97
N GLU A 2 24.18 26.34 -20.70
CA GLU A 2 22.86 25.79 -20.43
C GLU A 2 23.05 24.35 -19.93
N ALA A 3 22.00 23.80 -19.30
CA ALA A 3 21.84 22.47 -18.70
C ALA A 3 22.24 22.37 -17.21
N GLY A 4 21.34 22.07 -16.30
CA GLY A 4 19.92 21.77 -16.44
C GLY A 4 19.26 22.01 -15.09
N GLU A 5 18.18 22.77 -15.12
CA GLU A 5 17.27 22.92 -14.00
C GLU A 5 16.91 21.53 -13.47
N SER A 6 17.13 21.29 -12.18
CA SER A 6 16.49 20.19 -11.47
C SER A 6 15.00 20.50 -11.45
N GLN A 7 14.33 20.21 -12.57
CA GLN A 7 12.89 20.20 -12.70
C GLN A 7 12.38 19.05 -11.84
N SER A 8 12.32 19.27 -10.52
CA SER A 8 11.43 18.52 -9.64
C SER A 8 10.02 18.89 -10.08
N LEU A 9 9.54 18.24 -11.14
CA LEU A 9 8.16 18.35 -11.56
C LEU A 9 7.32 17.89 -10.35
N PRO A 10 6.42 18.73 -9.83
CA PRO A 10 5.52 18.31 -8.78
C PRO A 10 4.52 17.33 -9.41
N VAL A 11 4.77 16.03 -9.27
CA VAL A 11 3.77 15.01 -9.59
C VAL A 11 2.82 14.96 -8.40
N THR A 12 1.58 15.39 -8.61
CA THR A 12 0.54 15.45 -7.59
C THR A 12 0.16 14.04 -7.13
N LEU A 13 0.66 13.63 -5.96
CA LEU A 13 0.23 12.42 -5.25
C LEU A 13 -1.14 12.69 -4.65
N GLN A 14 -2.20 12.08 -5.20
CA GLN A 14 -3.49 12.01 -4.51
C GLN A 14 -3.45 10.81 -3.57
N THR A 15 -2.89 11.00 -2.39
CA THR A 15 -2.94 10.01 -1.31
C THR A 15 -4.07 10.40 -0.37
N LEU A 16 -5.08 9.54 -0.24
CA LEU A 16 -6.09 9.66 0.81
C LEU A 16 -5.70 8.74 1.96
N LEU A 17 -5.23 9.35 3.05
CA LEU A 17 -4.87 8.66 4.29
C LEU A 17 -5.91 8.98 5.36
N GLU A 18 -6.66 7.98 5.77
CA GLU A 18 -7.58 8.08 6.89
C GLU A 18 -7.09 7.18 8.02
N SER A 19 -6.56 7.77 9.09
CA SER A 19 -6.11 7.03 10.27
C SER A 19 -6.92 7.45 11.49
N ASN A 20 -7.81 6.56 11.93
CA ASN A 20 -8.68 6.77 13.08
C ASN A 20 -8.28 5.82 14.21
N GLY A 21 -7.40 6.29 15.10
CA GLY A 21 -7.03 5.63 16.35
C GLY A 21 -5.58 5.89 16.76
N ARG A 22 -5.10 5.20 17.78
CA ARG A 22 -3.81 5.48 18.44
C ARG A 22 -2.69 4.64 17.82
N ASP A 23 -1.55 5.26 17.56
CA ASP A 23 -0.31 4.58 17.11
C ASP A 23 -0.44 3.78 15.80
N ASN A 24 -1.38 4.19 14.94
CA ASN A 24 -1.47 3.69 13.57
C ASN A 24 -0.37 4.34 12.71
N LEU A 25 0.30 3.53 11.89
CA LEU A 25 1.40 3.94 11.03
C LEU A 25 1.09 3.61 9.57
N ILE A 26 1.29 4.59 8.69
CA ILE A 26 1.25 4.41 7.24
C ILE A 26 2.54 4.97 6.65
N GLU A 27 3.33 4.10 6.01
CA GLU A 27 4.54 4.44 5.28
C GLU A 27 4.35 4.11 3.81
N LEU A 28 4.43 5.14 2.95
CA LEU A 28 4.26 4.99 1.51
C LEU A 28 5.51 5.46 0.77
N PHE A 29 5.98 4.64 -0.16
CA PHE A 29 7.08 4.97 -1.04
C PHE A 29 6.70 4.71 -2.50
N GLN A 30 6.68 5.76 -3.32
CA GLN A 30 6.31 5.67 -4.73
C GLN A 30 7.44 6.18 -5.62
N ILE A 31 7.88 5.35 -6.55
CA ILE A 31 8.82 5.69 -7.62
C ILE A 31 8.12 5.50 -8.96
N GLY A 32 7.90 6.59 -9.69
CA GLY A 32 7.34 6.57 -11.05
C GLY A 32 6.19 7.57 -11.23
N VAL A 33 5.28 7.29 -12.18
CA VAL A 33 4.20 8.23 -12.54
C VAL A 33 2.83 7.57 -12.48
N GLN A 34 1.80 8.35 -12.10
CA GLN A 34 0.40 7.91 -12.01
C GLN A 34 0.15 6.75 -11.04
N ASN A 35 1.03 6.55 -10.05
CA ASN A 35 0.79 5.60 -8.98
C ASN A 35 -0.22 6.17 -7.98
N GLN A 36 -1.15 5.35 -7.51
CA GLN A 36 -2.22 5.73 -6.60
C GLN A 36 -2.24 4.81 -5.38
N VAL A 37 -2.44 5.41 -4.22
CA VAL A 37 -2.64 4.69 -2.95
C VAL A 37 -3.81 5.30 -2.21
N ILE A 38 -4.74 4.44 -1.81
CA ILE A 38 -5.81 4.73 -0.87
C ILE A 38 -5.57 3.85 0.35
N ALA A 39 -5.42 4.47 1.52
CA ALA A 39 -5.20 3.72 2.75
C ALA A 39 -6.10 4.24 3.88
N ALA A 40 -6.81 3.31 4.51
CA ALA A 40 -7.67 3.57 5.65
C ALA A 40 -7.33 2.62 6.79
N GLN A 41 -7.04 3.18 7.96
CA GLN A 41 -6.79 2.46 9.20
C GLN A 41 -7.78 2.90 10.27
N SER A 42 -8.41 1.94 10.93
CA SER A 42 -9.29 2.17 12.07
C SER A 42 -8.97 1.20 13.19
N GLY A 43 -8.78 1.73 14.41
CA GLY A 43 -8.31 0.97 15.58
C GLY A 43 -6.92 1.40 16.01
N GLU A 44 -6.19 0.56 16.74
CA GLU A 44 -4.89 0.93 17.34
C GLU A 44 -3.75 0.05 16.82
N HIS A 45 -2.54 0.61 16.72
CA HIS A 45 -1.32 -0.10 16.31
C HIS A 45 -1.35 -0.76 14.93
N ASN A 46 -2.22 -0.33 14.01
CA ASN A 46 -2.19 -0.85 12.64
C ASN A 46 -1.01 -0.27 11.86
N GLN A 47 -0.37 -1.10 11.05
CA GLN A 47 0.81 -0.73 10.26
C GLN A 47 0.58 -1.05 8.79
N LEU A 48 0.83 -0.08 7.93
CA LEU A 48 0.86 -0.24 6.48
C LEU A 48 2.19 0.26 5.97
N MET A 49 2.96 -0.63 5.35
CA MET A 49 4.13 -0.29 4.56
C MET A 49 3.84 -0.62 3.10
N LEU A 50 3.98 0.36 2.22
CA LEU A 50 3.66 0.18 0.82
C LEU A 50 4.71 0.82 -0.09
N THR A 51 5.25 0.04 -1.00
CA THR A 51 6.19 0.47 -2.03
C THR A 51 5.62 0.21 -3.43
N GLN A 52 5.50 1.25 -4.26
CA GLN A 52 5.12 1.17 -5.67
C GLN A 52 6.25 1.67 -6.57
N ILE A 53 6.71 0.84 -7.50
CA ILE A 53 7.79 1.15 -8.44
C ILE A 53 7.27 0.92 -9.86
N GLY A 54 7.21 1.96 -10.68
CA GLY A 54 6.80 1.92 -12.09
C GLY A 54 5.61 2.83 -12.41
N VAL A 55 4.76 2.43 -13.34
CA VAL A 55 3.73 3.31 -13.93
C VAL A 55 2.32 2.78 -13.70
N GLY A 56 1.43 3.64 -13.18
CA GLY A 56 0.00 3.35 -13.09
C GLY A 56 -0.34 2.24 -12.09
N ASN A 57 0.48 2.03 -11.06
CA ASN A 57 0.17 1.05 -10.01
C ASN A 57 -0.86 1.62 -9.05
N GLU A 58 -1.83 0.82 -8.64
CA GLU A 58 -2.93 1.17 -7.75
C GLU A 58 -2.92 0.23 -6.55
N ALA A 59 -3.11 0.81 -5.36
CA ALA A 59 -3.27 0.03 -4.16
C ALA A 59 -4.33 0.64 -3.23
N THR A 60 -5.23 -0.20 -2.76
CA THR A 60 -6.27 0.14 -1.79
C THR A 60 -6.08 -0.76 -0.58
N VAL A 61 -5.80 -0.18 0.59
CA VAL A 61 -5.61 -0.93 1.83
C VAL A 61 -6.57 -0.43 2.90
N THR A 62 -7.30 -1.36 3.53
CA THR A 62 -8.17 -1.07 4.66
C THR A 62 -7.83 -2.00 5.83
N GLN A 63 -7.49 -1.44 6.99
CA GLN A 63 -7.20 -2.20 8.21
C GLN A 63 -8.16 -1.77 9.32
N LEU A 64 -8.93 -2.72 9.84
CA LEU A 64 -9.87 -2.51 10.93
C LEU A 64 -9.56 -3.47 12.09
N GLY A 65 -9.15 -2.91 13.23
CA GLY A 65 -8.87 -3.67 14.46
C GLY A 65 -7.57 -3.25 15.15
N PHE A 66 -6.98 -4.17 15.91
CA PHE A 66 -5.75 -3.94 16.66
C PHE A 66 -4.56 -4.68 16.05
N ASN A 67 -3.43 -3.98 15.90
CA ASN A 67 -2.14 -4.57 15.52
C ASN A 67 -2.17 -5.37 14.20
N ASN A 68 -2.90 -4.89 13.20
CA ASN A 68 -2.84 -5.47 11.85
C ASN A 68 -1.67 -4.88 11.07
N GLU A 69 -1.03 -5.69 10.24
CA GLU A 69 0.14 -5.31 9.44
C GLU A 69 -0.08 -5.68 7.96
N VAL A 70 0.18 -4.72 7.08
CA VAL A 70 0.25 -4.93 5.62
C VAL A 70 1.61 -4.46 5.12
N ASP A 71 2.35 -5.35 4.46
CA ASP A 71 3.55 -5.05 3.68
C ASP A 71 3.26 -5.33 2.20
N LEU A 72 3.27 -4.27 1.38
CA LEU A 72 2.87 -4.32 -0.02
C LEU A 72 3.96 -3.76 -0.93
N LEU A 73 4.50 -4.59 -1.82
CA LEU A 73 5.44 -4.21 -2.86
C LEU A 73 4.82 -4.45 -4.25
N GLN A 74 4.65 -3.38 -5.03
CA GLN A 74 4.25 -3.44 -6.43
C GLN A 74 5.39 -2.91 -7.31
N ALA A 75 5.97 -3.77 -8.14
CA ALA A 75 7.00 -3.38 -9.09
C ALA A 75 6.61 -3.77 -10.52
N GLY A 76 6.45 -2.78 -11.40
CA GLY A 76 5.99 -2.97 -12.77
C GLY A 76 4.98 -1.92 -13.20
N ASN A 77 4.14 -2.25 -14.16
CA ASN A 77 3.16 -1.32 -14.72
C ASN A 77 1.75 -1.85 -14.54
N HIS A 78 0.82 -0.97 -14.17
CA HIS A 78 -0.61 -1.30 -14.02
C HIS A 78 -0.89 -2.46 -13.06
N ASN A 79 -0.14 -2.55 -11.96
CA ASN A 79 -0.48 -3.47 -10.88
C ASN A 79 -1.61 -2.90 -10.04
N SER A 80 -2.63 -3.69 -9.75
CA SER A 80 -3.69 -3.33 -8.80
C SER A 80 -3.68 -4.28 -7.60
N ALA A 81 -3.74 -3.74 -6.39
CA ALA A 81 -3.83 -4.51 -5.17
C ALA A 81 -4.89 -3.94 -4.23
N GLU A 82 -5.82 -4.80 -3.80
CA GLU A 82 -6.79 -4.48 -2.77
C GLU A 82 -6.53 -5.38 -1.55
N VAL A 83 -6.30 -4.78 -0.39
CA VAL A 83 -6.07 -5.51 0.86
C VAL A 83 -7.05 -5.03 1.91
N THR A 84 -7.84 -5.95 2.45
CA THR A 84 -8.75 -5.68 3.57
C THR A 84 -8.44 -6.63 4.72
N GLN A 85 -8.04 -6.09 5.86
CA GLN A 85 -7.85 -6.81 7.13
C GLN A 85 -8.91 -6.39 8.14
N ILE A 86 -9.65 -7.37 8.67
CA ILE A 86 -10.68 -7.17 9.70
C ILE A 86 -10.42 -8.16 10.84
N GLY A 87 -10.17 -7.65 12.04
CA GLY A 87 -9.83 -8.43 13.23
C GLY A 87 -8.50 -7.97 13.83
N ASP A 88 -7.91 -8.79 14.69
CA ASP A 88 -6.69 -8.41 15.42
C ASP A 88 -5.49 -9.28 15.04
N ASN A 89 -4.29 -8.69 15.05
CA ASN A 89 -3.01 -9.38 14.80
C ASN A 89 -2.92 -10.08 13.44
N ASN A 90 -3.52 -9.50 12.39
CA ASN A 90 -3.43 -10.04 11.05
C ASN A 90 -2.19 -9.52 10.31
N LEU A 91 -1.60 -10.38 9.47
CA LEU A 91 -0.46 -10.03 8.63
C LEU A 91 -0.76 -10.36 7.16
N VAL A 92 -0.62 -9.37 6.27
CA VAL A 92 -0.60 -9.56 4.82
C VAL A 92 0.74 -9.11 4.26
N GLN A 93 1.41 -10.00 3.54
CA GLN A 93 2.59 -9.69 2.75
C GLN A 93 2.28 -9.93 1.28
N LEU A 94 2.32 -8.89 0.47
CA LEU A 94 2.04 -8.95 -0.96
C LEU A 94 3.23 -8.41 -1.76
N THR A 95 3.83 -9.26 -2.57
CA THR A 95 4.82 -8.86 -3.58
C THR A 95 4.28 -9.15 -4.97
N GLN A 96 4.11 -8.12 -5.77
CA GLN A 96 3.52 -8.18 -7.09
C GLN A 96 4.50 -7.60 -8.12
N LEU A 97 4.97 -8.45 -9.02
CA LEU A 97 5.88 -8.08 -10.09
C LEU A 97 5.15 -8.16 -11.44
N GLY A 98 5.45 -7.22 -12.35
CA GLY A 98 4.88 -7.21 -13.71
C GLY A 98 3.57 -6.44 -13.82
N SER A 99 2.51 -7.13 -14.26
CA SER A 99 1.16 -6.59 -14.43
C SER A 99 0.13 -7.60 -13.98
N ALA A 100 -0.50 -7.36 -12.83
CA ALA A 100 -1.54 -8.24 -12.31
C ALA A 100 -2.57 -7.48 -11.46
N ASN A 101 -3.58 -8.20 -10.99
CA ASN A 101 -4.57 -7.70 -10.04
C ASN A 101 -4.70 -8.69 -8.88
N PHE A 102 -4.62 -8.20 -7.65
CA PHE A 102 -4.86 -8.98 -6.45
C PHE A 102 -5.93 -8.34 -5.58
N SER A 103 -6.73 -9.21 -4.96
CA SER A 103 -7.60 -8.85 -3.84
C SER A 103 -7.38 -9.85 -2.73
N ILE A 104 -7.01 -9.36 -1.55
CA ILE A 104 -6.79 -10.13 -0.35
C ILE A 104 -7.80 -9.64 0.69
N GLN A 105 -8.65 -10.55 1.15
CA GLN A 105 -9.55 -10.30 2.26
C GLN A 105 -9.22 -11.27 3.39
N GLN A 106 -8.84 -10.71 4.54
CA GLN A 106 -8.50 -11.45 5.74
C GLN A 106 -9.46 -11.04 6.85
N ILE A 107 -10.27 -12.00 7.31
CA ILE A 107 -11.26 -11.80 8.36
C ILE A 107 -11.01 -12.80 9.47
N GLY A 108 -10.80 -12.31 10.69
CA GLY A 108 -10.48 -13.12 11.87
C GLY A 108 -9.22 -12.62 12.56
N ASP A 109 -8.74 -13.37 13.54
CA ASP A 109 -7.60 -12.94 14.36
C ASP A 109 -6.39 -13.84 14.11
N GLY A 110 -5.19 -13.25 14.13
CA GLY A 110 -3.92 -13.98 14.07
C GLY A 110 -3.66 -14.69 12.75
N ALA A 111 -4.32 -14.31 11.66
CA ALA A 111 -4.12 -14.93 10.36
C ALA A 111 -2.91 -14.28 9.64
N SER A 112 -2.22 -15.08 8.83
CA SER A 112 -1.14 -14.59 7.97
C SER A 112 -1.36 -15.04 6.52
N ILE A 113 -1.28 -14.10 5.58
CA ILE A 113 -1.36 -14.36 4.13
C ILE A 113 -0.10 -13.79 3.50
N ALA A 114 0.63 -14.63 2.77
CA ALA A 114 1.77 -14.23 1.96
C ALA A 114 1.51 -14.57 0.49
N VAL A 115 1.66 -13.58 -0.38
CA VAL A 115 1.48 -13.72 -1.83
C VAL A 115 2.71 -13.14 -2.51
N THR A 116 3.33 -13.93 -3.38
CA THR A 116 4.39 -13.47 -4.28
C THR A 116 4.04 -13.91 -5.70
N GLN A 117 4.03 -12.96 -6.62
CA GLN A 117 3.75 -13.21 -8.03
C GLN A 117 4.80 -12.53 -8.92
N TYR A 118 5.12 -13.22 -10.02
CA TYR A 118 6.06 -12.82 -11.07
C TYR A 118 5.35 -12.48 -12.38
#